data_AF-A0A8U8C1K2-F1
#
_entry.id   AF-A0A8U8C1K2-F1
#
_cell.length_a   1.000
_cell.length_b   1.000
_cell.length_c   1.000
_cell.angle_alpha   90.00
_cell.angle_beta   90.00
_cell.angle_gamma   90.00
#
_symmetry.space_group_name_H-M   'P 1'
#
loop_
_entity.id
_entity.type
_entity.pdbx_description
1 polymer ?
#
loop_
_entity_poly.entity_id
_entity_poly.type
_entity_poly.pdbx_seq_one_letter_code
_entity_poly.pdbx_strand_id
1 'polypeptide(L)'
;MFNFQVNYHITHTDTGEIIEAAAAFVLGAISREALSIEQSFEISFTQENTQPVPLSGNPGYVVGLPVRAGFQPQGSGIIQSSNKHSQLTILHSTSTQDCLAAQGARAPVLFGYNMISGCKLRITAAMKCQPLAQTLLDVLKGQSFPEYVASFGNSQAQDVLDWVPIAQLHISEQVKFNHFHLSTLTRSVPA
;
A
#
# COMPACT_ATOMS: atom_id res chain seq x y z
N MET A 1 15.53 25.28 -19.45
CA MET A 1 14.36 24.39 -19.44
C MET A 1 13.38 24.98 -18.45
N PHE A 2 12.16 25.31 -18.89
CA PHE A 2 11.15 25.96 -18.06
C PHE A 2 10.24 24.92 -17.44
N ASN A 3 9.99 25.04 -16.14
CA ASN A 3 9.12 24.12 -15.41
C ASN A 3 7.80 24.86 -15.08
N PHE A 4 6.71 24.37 -15.65
CA PHE A 4 5.35 24.73 -15.27
C PHE A 4 4.72 23.54 -14.56
N GLN A 5 4.30 23.71 -13.31
CA GLN A 5 3.71 22.63 -12.53
C GLN A 5 2.27 22.95 -12.16
N VAL A 6 1.37 21.99 -12.36
CA VAL A 6 -0.03 22.08 -11.97
C VAL A 6 -0.34 20.98 -10.96
N ASN A 7 -0.76 21.37 -9.76
CA ASN A 7 -1.12 20.44 -8.70
C ASN A 7 -2.63 20.48 -8.49
N TYR A 8 -3.32 19.40 -8.82
CA TYR A 8 -4.74 19.22 -8.57
C TYR A 8 -4.96 18.52 -7.24
N HIS A 9 -5.93 18.99 -6.46
CA HIS A 9 -6.38 18.38 -5.22
C HIS A 9 -7.87 18.13 -5.30
N ILE A 10 -8.27 16.86 -5.22
CA ILE A 10 -9.67 16.44 -5.35
C ILE A 10 -10.11 15.83 -4.01
N THR A 11 -11.13 16.42 -3.40
CA THR A 11 -11.76 15.88 -2.19
C THR A 11 -12.98 15.06 -2.58
N HIS A 12 -13.12 13.86 -2.00
CA HIS A 12 -14.25 12.95 -2.27
C HIS A 12 -14.87 12.38 -1.00
N THR A 13 -16.13 11.95 -1.07
CA THR A 13 -16.82 11.20 -0.02
C THR A 13 -16.29 9.77 0.08
N ASP A 14 -16.72 9.03 1.11
CA ASP A 14 -16.50 7.59 1.24
C ASP A 14 -17.13 6.75 0.13
N THR A 15 -18.20 7.26 -0.50
CA THR A 15 -18.84 6.65 -1.68
C THR A 15 -18.15 7.01 -3.00
N GLY A 16 -17.10 7.83 -2.98
CA GLY A 16 -16.35 8.25 -4.17
C GLY A 16 -16.93 9.45 -4.92
N GLU A 17 -17.93 10.13 -4.34
CA GLU A 17 -18.48 11.37 -4.92
C GLU A 17 -17.49 12.52 -4.72
N ILE A 18 -17.15 13.24 -5.80
CA ILE A 18 -16.25 14.39 -5.72
C ILE A 18 -17.01 15.57 -5.12
N ILE A 19 -16.51 16.09 -4.00
CA ILE A 19 -17.11 17.22 -3.28
C ILE A 19 -16.34 18.53 -3.46
N GLU A 20 -15.04 18.45 -3.74
CA GLU A 20 -14.20 19.63 -3.97
C GLU A 20 -13.10 19.30 -4.99
N ALA A 21 -12.73 20.28 -5.81
CA ALA A 21 -11.57 20.22 -6.67
C ALA A 21 -10.84 21.57 -6.64
N ALA A 22 -9.58 21.55 -6.23
CA ALA A 22 -8.69 22.71 -6.21
C ALA A 22 -7.51 22.48 -7.15
N ALA A 23 -6.96 23.57 -7.69
CA ALA A 23 -5.76 23.54 -8.50
C ALA A 23 -4.79 24.63 -8.03
N ALA A 24 -3.52 24.26 -7.88
CA ALA A 24 -2.43 25.18 -7.60
C ALA A 24 -1.44 25.18 -8.76
N PHE A 25 -1.00 26.37 -9.16
CA PHE A 25 -0.11 26.58 -10.30
C PHE A 25 1.21 27.13 -9.81
N VAL A 26 2.31 26.50 -10.22
CA VAL A 26 3.66 26.99 -9.98
C VAL A 26 4.27 27.36 -11.32
N LEU A 27 4.59 28.65 -11.48
CA LEU A 27 5.19 29.19 -12.68
C LEU A 27 6.66 29.51 -12.40
N GLY A 28 7.57 28.82 -13.09
CA GLY A 28 8.99 29.21 -13.12
C GLY A 28 9.20 30.54 -13.84
N ALA A 29 10.31 31.23 -13.55
CA ALA A 29 10.69 32.45 -14.26
C ALA A 29 10.76 32.18 -15.77
N ILE A 30 10.21 33.07 -16.61
CA ILE A 30 10.16 32.93 -18.08
C ILE A 30 11.24 33.83 -18.69
N SER A 31 12.09 33.28 -19.56
CA SER A 31 13.08 34.06 -20.34
C SER A 31 12.70 34.08 -21.82
N ARG A 32 13.14 35.09 -22.57
CA ARG A 32 12.80 35.26 -24.00
C ARG A 32 13.43 34.18 -24.88
N GLU A 33 14.46 33.51 -24.37
CA GLU A 33 15.22 32.47 -25.05
C GLU A 33 14.58 31.08 -24.90
N ALA A 34 13.43 30.98 -24.23
CA ALA A 34 12.66 29.75 -24.08
C ALA A 34 12.12 29.23 -25.41
N LEU A 35 12.67 28.11 -25.90
CA LEU A 35 12.20 27.48 -27.15
C LEU A 35 11.02 26.51 -26.93
N SER A 36 10.84 25.99 -25.71
CA SER A 36 9.74 25.09 -25.35
C SER A 36 9.46 25.16 -23.84
N ILE A 37 8.22 24.85 -23.46
CA ILE A 37 7.75 24.78 -22.08
C ILE A 37 7.42 23.32 -21.78
N GLU A 38 8.00 22.76 -20.73
CA GLU A 38 7.53 21.49 -20.18
C GLU A 38 6.54 21.74 -19.05
N GLN A 39 5.40 21.07 -19.14
CA GLN A 39 4.37 21.05 -18.11
C GLN A 39 4.41 19.72 -17.38
N SER A 40 4.57 19.76 -16.06
CA SER A 40 4.31 18.65 -15.17
C SER A 40 2.97 18.84 -14.47
N PHE A 41 2.27 17.76 -14.20
CA PHE A 41 1.06 17.81 -13.38
C PHE A 41 1.06 16.69 -12.36
N GLU A 42 0.47 16.99 -11.20
CA GLU A 42 0.23 16.05 -10.12
C GLU A 42 -1.24 16.13 -9.74
N ILE A 43 -1.88 14.98 -9.51
CA ILE A 43 -3.26 14.92 -9.04
C ILE A 43 -3.26 14.14 -7.72
N SER A 44 -3.79 14.77 -6.68
CA SER A 44 -3.94 14.19 -5.35
C SER A 44 -5.42 14.06 -4.99
N PHE A 45 -5.76 12.95 -4.34
CA PHE A 45 -7.13 12.68 -3.89
C PHE A 45 -7.15 12.54 -2.37
N THR A 46 -8.07 13.24 -1.71
CA THR A 46 -8.28 13.15 -0.26
C THR A 46 -9.72 12.77 0.02
N GLN A 47 -9.94 11.80 0.90
CA GLN A 47 -11.28 11.48 1.35
C GLN A 47 -11.69 12.43 2.47
N GLU A 48 -12.91 12.95 2.43
CA GLU A 48 -13.45 13.83 3.47
C GLU A 48 -13.39 13.15 4.85
N ASN A 49 -13.07 13.94 5.89
CA ASN A 49 -12.97 13.47 7.28
C ASN A 49 -11.89 12.41 7.53
N THR A 50 -10.95 12.22 6.60
CA THR A 50 -9.75 11.42 6.83
C THR A 50 -8.56 12.32 7.17
N GLN A 51 -7.71 11.85 8.08
CA GLN A 51 -6.38 12.44 8.28
C GLN A 51 -5.41 11.65 7.40
N PRO A 52 -5.03 12.15 6.20
CA PRO A 52 -4.00 11.51 5.41
C PRO A 52 -2.73 11.43 6.26
N VAL A 53 -2.26 10.21 6.47
CA VAL A 53 -1.04 10.00 7.24
C VAL A 53 0.12 10.20 6.28
N PRO A 54 1.16 10.96 6.64
CA PRO A 54 2.32 11.10 5.79
C PRO A 54 2.87 9.71 5.47
N LEU A 55 2.91 9.38 4.19
CA LEU A 55 3.64 8.23 3.69
C LEU A 55 5.13 8.60 3.61
N SER A 56 5.98 7.59 3.47
CA SER A 56 7.39 7.82 3.15
C SER A 56 7.55 8.64 1.85
N GLY A 57 8.67 9.32 1.69
CA GLY A 57 8.89 10.31 0.63
C GLY A 57 10.37 10.56 0.39
N ASN A 58 10.78 11.80 0.12
CA ASN A 58 12.19 12.21 0.03
C ASN A 58 12.75 12.43 1.47
N PRO A 59 13.88 11.83 1.90
CA PRO A 59 14.91 11.10 1.13
C PRO A 59 14.68 9.61 0.88
N GLY A 60 13.64 9.01 1.45
CA GLY A 60 13.28 7.62 1.18
C GLY A 60 12.28 7.10 2.20
N TYR A 61 12.34 5.79 2.46
CA TYR A 61 11.53 5.16 3.50
C TYR A 61 11.90 5.68 4.89
N VAL A 62 10.89 6.06 5.67
CA VAL A 62 11.02 6.48 7.07
C VAL A 62 10.48 5.37 7.96
N VAL A 63 11.29 4.97 8.95
CA VAL A 63 10.92 3.92 9.91
C VAL A 63 9.64 4.31 10.64
N GLY A 64 8.67 3.39 10.68
CA GLY A 64 7.38 3.57 11.37
C GLY A 64 6.28 4.19 10.53
N LEU A 65 6.57 4.63 9.31
CA LEU A 65 5.54 4.98 8.33
C LEU A 65 5.09 3.75 7.55
N PRO A 66 3.85 3.75 7.00
CA PRO A 66 3.36 2.66 6.19
C PRO A 66 4.24 2.40 4.95
N VAL A 67 4.38 1.12 4.58
CA VAL A 67 4.93 0.70 3.29
C VAL A 67 3.98 1.15 2.19
N ARG A 68 4.50 1.85 1.18
CA ARG A 68 3.69 2.40 0.09
C ARG A 68 3.28 1.27 -0.83
N ALA A 69 1.97 1.17 -1.10
CA ALA A 69 1.41 0.12 -1.92
C ALA A 69 0.27 0.63 -2.80
N GLY A 70 0.01 -0.06 -3.90
CA GLY A 70 -1.02 0.33 -4.85
C GLY A 70 -1.37 -0.77 -5.85
N PHE A 71 -2.23 -0.39 -6.79
CA PHE A 71 -2.73 -1.26 -7.87
C PHE A 71 -2.35 -0.64 -9.20
N GLN A 72 -2.13 -1.46 -10.22
CA GLN A 72 -1.84 -0.97 -11.55
C GLN A 72 -3.02 -1.26 -12.50
N PRO A 73 -3.87 -0.28 -12.83
CA PRO A 73 -4.82 -0.43 -13.93
C PRO A 73 -4.07 -0.56 -15.27
N GLN A 74 -4.66 -1.31 -16.19
CA GLN A 74 -4.07 -1.60 -17.50
C GLN A 74 -3.65 -0.31 -18.24
N GLY A 75 -2.36 -0.22 -18.56
CA GLY A 75 -1.80 0.89 -19.35
C GLY A 75 -1.63 2.22 -18.60
N SER A 76 -1.71 2.22 -17.27
CA SER A 76 -1.56 3.43 -16.44
C SER A 76 -0.47 3.27 -15.37
N GLY A 77 -0.18 4.37 -14.67
CA GLY A 77 0.67 4.36 -13.47
C GLY A 77 0.00 3.65 -12.28
N ILE A 78 0.71 3.60 -11.16
CA ILE A 78 0.22 2.98 -9.93
C ILE A 78 -0.80 3.89 -9.24
N ILE A 79 -2.01 3.40 -9.01
CA ILE A 79 -2.99 4.07 -8.15
C ILE A 79 -2.65 3.77 -6.69
N GLN A 80 -2.40 4.82 -5.92
CA GLN A 80 -2.14 4.77 -4.48
C GLN A 80 -3.14 5.63 -3.72
N SER A 81 -3.45 5.21 -2.50
CA SER A 81 -4.16 6.05 -1.55
C SER A 81 -3.17 6.84 -0.67
N SER A 82 -3.56 7.99 -0.15
CA SER A 82 -2.85 8.68 0.95
C SER A 82 -3.33 8.21 2.33
N ASN A 83 -4.37 7.37 2.38
CA ASN A 83 -4.88 6.78 3.61
C ASN A 83 -3.97 5.62 4.05
N LYS A 84 -3.49 5.65 5.30
CA LYS A 84 -2.66 4.55 5.87
C LYS A 84 -3.38 3.21 5.85
N HIS A 85 -4.71 3.20 6.02
CA HIS A 85 -5.51 1.99 6.06
C HIS A 85 -5.77 1.40 4.67
N SER A 86 -5.44 2.15 3.63
CA SER A 86 -5.56 1.75 2.22
C SER A 86 -4.19 1.43 1.58
N GLN A 87 -3.12 1.36 2.41
CA GLN A 87 -1.82 0.82 2.00
C GLN A 87 -1.81 -0.71 2.08
N LEU A 88 -0.62 -1.32 2.04
CA LEU A 88 -0.45 -2.70 2.44
C LEU A 88 -0.82 -2.85 3.92
N THR A 89 -1.83 -3.65 4.21
CA THR A 89 -2.31 -3.91 5.57
C THR A 89 -2.32 -5.40 5.89
N ILE A 90 -2.26 -5.70 7.18
CA ILE A 90 -2.46 -7.05 7.72
C ILE A 90 -3.66 -7.04 8.67
N LEU A 91 -4.24 -8.22 8.89
CA LEU A 91 -5.30 -8.39 9.86
C LEU A 91 -4.84 -7.87 11.24
N HIS A 92 -5.65 -7.06 11.91
CA HIS A 92 -5.34 -6.65 13.27
C HIS A 92 -5.80 -7.73 14.25
N SER A 93 -4.88 -8.22 15.10
CA SER A 93 -5.23 -9.24 16.10
C SER A 93 -6.06 -8.62 17.22
N THR A 94 -7.28 -9.12 17.44
CA THR A 94 -8.18 -8.66 18.51
C THR A 94 -8.09 -9.57 19.72
N SER A 95 -8.56 -9.09 20.88
CA SER A 95 -8.66 -9.90 22.10
C SER A 95 -9.61 -11.10 21.96
N THR A 96 -10.63 -10.98 21.12
CA THR A 96 -11.58 -12.07 20.82
C THR A 96 -10.95 -13.18 19.99
N GLN A 97 -9.86 -12.88 19.28
CA GLN A 97 -9.11 -13.82 18.43
C GLN A 97 -9.97 -14.59 17.42
N ASP A 98 -11.14 -14.10 17.01
CA ASP A 98 -12.01 -14.79 16.05
C ASP A 98 -11.87 -14.14 14.66
N CYS A 99 -11.43 -14.92 13.67
CA CYS A 99 -11.24 -14.48 12.28
C CYS A 99 -12.52 -13.94 11.63
N LEU A 100 -13.69 -14.38 12.08
CA LEU A 100 -14.98 -14.03 11.47
C LEU A 100 -15.76 -12.98 12.28
N ALA A 101 -15.38 -12.72 13.52
CA ALA A 101 -16.16 -11.83 14.41
C ALA A 101 -15.95 -10.34 14.15
N ALA A 102 -14.78 -9.94 13.63
CA ALA A 102 -14.44 -8.54 13.39
C ALA A 102 -13.86 -8.37 11.99
N GLN A 103 -14.74 -8.36 10.97
CA GLN A 103 -14.31 -7.99 9.63
C GLN A 103 -13.92 -6.50 9.60
N GLY A 104 -12.73 -6.20 9.10
CA GLY A 104 -12.31 -4.83 8.77
C GLY A 104 -11.26 -4.19 9.68
N ALA A 105 -10.97 -4.73 10.87
CA ALA A 105 -9.88 -4.19 11.70
C ALA A 105 -8.52 -4.58 11.10
N ARG A 106 -7.79 -3.60 10.55
CA ARG A 106 -6.49 -3.81 9.90
C ARG A 106 -5.44 -2.82 10.36
N ALA A 107 -4.20 -3.29 10.42
CA ALA A 107 -3.03 -2.47 10.72
C ALA A 107 -2.18 -2.29 9.45
N PRO A 108 -1.69 -1.07 9.17
CA PRO A 108 -0.74 -0.85 8.08
C PRO A 108 0.56 -1.60 8.35
N VAL A 109 1.16 -2.15 7.30
CA VAL A 109 2.52 -2.69 7.37
C VAL A 109 3.49 -1.52 7.45
N LEU A 110 4.30 -1.48 8.51
CA LEU A 110 5.22 -0.37 8.77
C LEU A 110 6.64 -0.69 8.31
N PHE A 111 7.29 0.28 7.68
CA PHE A 111 8.68 0.15 7.28
C PHE A 111 9.60 0.09 8.51
N GLY A 112 10.54 -0.85 8.51
CA GLY A 112 11.50 -1.06 9.59
C GLY A 112 10.99 -1.88 10.79
N TYR A 113 9.77 -2.44 10.71
CA TYR A 113 9.19 -3.27 11.76
C TYR A 113 8.85 -4.67 11.24
N ASN A 114 9.18 -5.68 12.03
CA ASN A 114 8.66 -7.03 11.82
C ASN A 114 7.22 -7.08 12.32
N MET A 115 6.31 -7.58 11.48
CA MET A 115 4.89 -7.66 11.81
C MET A 115 4.39 -9.08 11.62
N ILE A 116 3.62 -9.54 12.61
CA ILE A 116 2.93 -10.82 12.57
C ILE A 116 1.51 -10.59 13.06
N SER A 117 0.54 -11.21 12.40
CA SER A 117 -0.83 -11.23 12.88
C SER A 117 -1.48 -12.57 12.66
N GLY A 118 -2.53 -12.83 13.43
CA GLY A 118 -3.28 -14.07 13.34
C GLY A 118 -4.61 -13.99 14.09
N CYS A 119 -5.46 -14.94 13.80
CA CYS A 119 -6.74 -15.14 14.46
C CYS A 119 -7.04 -16.65 14.49
N LYS A 120 -7.96 -17.05 15.35
CA LYS A 120 -8.49 -18.40 15.43
C LYS A 120 -9.77 -18.47 14.61
N LEU A 121 -9.93 -19.58 13.91
CA LEU A 121 -11.15 -19.91 13.21
C LEU A 121 -11.76 -21.16 13.86
N ARG A 122 -13.03 -21.08 14.25
CA ARG A 122 -13.78 -22.24 14.72
C ARG A 122 -14.52 -22.88 13.55
N ILE A 123 -14.07 -24.06 13.13
CA ILE A 123 -14.71 -24.83 12.07
C ILE A 123 -15.87 -25.64 12.65
N THR A 124 -17.03 -25.63 11.98
CA THR A 124 -18.20 -26.44 12.35
C THR A 124 -18.52 -27.45 11.25
N ALA A 125 -19.25 -28.52 11.58
CA ALA A 125 -19.62 -29.57 10.62
C ALA A 125 -20.47 -29.07 9.44
N ALA A 126 -21.09 -27.88 9.55
CA ALA A 126 -21.87 -27.28 8.48
C ALA A 126 -21.02 -26.52 7.44
N MET A 127 -19.73 -26.27 7.71
CA MET A 127 -18.85 -25.50 6.83
C MET A 127 -18.26 -26.38 5.72
N LYS A 128 -18.33 -25.91 4.47
CA LYS A 128 -17.66 -26.55 3.33
C LYS A 128 -16.24 -25.99 3.19
N CYS A 129 -15.23 -26.85 3.01
CA CYS A 129 -13.81 -26.47 3.01
C CYS A 129 -13.44 -25.48 1.89
N GLN A 130 -13.95 -25.67 0.67
CA GLN A 130 -13.58 -24.81 -0.47
C GLN A 130 -14.09 -23.37 -0.32
N PRO A 131 -15.38 -23.11 0.01
CA PRO A 131 -15.83 -21.76 0.36
C PRO A 131 -15.07 -21.15 1.55
N LEU A 132 -14.77 -21.97 2.56
CA LEU A 132 -14.06 -21.52 3.75
C LEU A 132 -12.65 -21.01 3.44
N ALA A 133 -11.92 -21.67 2.55
CA ALA A 133 -10.58 -21.26 2.14
C ALA A 133 -10.58 -19.86 1.49
N GLN A 134 -11.56 -19.59 0.62
CA GLN A 134 -11.71 -18.27 0.00
C GLN A 134 -12.08 -17.21 1.06
N THR A 135 -13.06 -17.49 1.92
CA THR A 135 -13.43 -16.57 3.02
C THR A 135 -12.25 -16.25 3.92
N LEU A 136 -11.42 -17.24 4.25
CA LEU A 136 -10.20 -17.03 5.03
C LEU A 136 -9.20 -16.16 4.29
N LEU A 137 -8.99 -16.41 3.00
CA LEU A 137 -8.09 -15.60 2.18
C LEU A 137 -8.56 -14.13 2.14
N ASP A 138 -9.86 -13.91 1.99
CA ASP A 138 -10.46 -12.57 1.96
C ASP A 138 -10.33 -11.88 3.33
N VAL A 139 -10.46 -12.61 4.44
CA VAL A 139 -10.20 -12.08 5.79
C VAL A 139 -8.72 -11.71 5.95
N LEU A 140 -7.80 -12.54 5.50
CA LEU A 140 -6.34 -12.33 5.64
C LEU A 140 -5.81 -11.23 4.73
N LYS A 141 -6.34 -11.11 3.51
CA LYS A 141 -6.00 -10.02 2.57
C LYS A 141 -6.75 -8.73 2.89
N GLY A 142 -7.99 -8.83 3.34
CA GLY A 142 -8.89 -7.69 3.46
C GLY A 142 -9.45 -7.25 2.11
N GLN A 143 -10.21 -6.16 2.15
CA GLN A 143 -10.72 -5.51 0.95
C GLN A 143 -9.60 -4.70 0.27
N SER A 144 -9.60 -4.66 -1.06
CA SER A 144 -8.65 -3.87 -1.85
C SER A 144 -7.18 -4.17 -1.51
N PHE A 145 -6.79 -5.45 -1.55
CA PHE A 145 -5.39 -5.84 -1.32
C PHE A 145 -4.50 -5.38 -2.49
N PRO A 146 -3.43 -4.60 -2.24
CA PRO A 146 -2.60 -4.02 -3.30
C PRO A 146 -1.86 -5.09 -4.10
N GLU A 147 -1.48 -4.74 -5.32
CA GLU A 147 -0.73 -5.62 -6.24
C GLU A 147 0.76 -5.32 -6.22
N TYR A 148 1.14 -4.08 -5.90
CA TYR A 148 2.51 -3.60 -5.93
C TYR A 148 2.90 -2.88 -4.65
N VAL A 149 4.19 -2.91 -4.33
CA VAL A 149 4.83 -2.08 -3.30
C VAL A 149 5.92 -1.23 -3.91
N ALA A 150 6.11 -0.01 -3.42
CA ALA A 150 7.19 0.85 -3.90
C ALA A 150 8.55 0.31 -3.46
N SER A 151 9.52 0.28 -4.36
CA SER A 151 10.91 -0.06 -4.02
C SER A 151 11.53 1.00 -3.11
N PHE A 152 11.14 2.27 -3.28
CA PHE A 152 11.68 3.39 -2.53
C PHE A 152 10.56 4.25 -1.92
N GLY A 153 10.86 4.90 -0.79
CA GLY A 153 9.90 5.79 -0.15
C GLY A 153 9.49 6.97 -1.03
N ASN A 154 10.33 7.39 -1.98
CA ASN A 154 10.09 8.47 -2.94
C ASN A 154 9.67 8.00 -4.35
N SER A 155 9.39 6.71 -4.57
CA SER A 155 8.97 6.21 -5.88
C SER A 155 7.72 6.94 -6.39
N GLN A 156 7.75 7.37 -7.64
CA GLN A 156 6.63 8.07 -8.25
C GLN A 156 5.59 7.07 -8.76
N ALA A 157 4.30 7.43 -8.72
CA ALA A 157 3.22 6.57 -9.20
C ALA A 157 3.33 6.27 -10.70
N GLN A 158 3.80 7.25 -11.48
CA GLN A 158 4.00 7.16 -12.92
C GLN A 158 5.22 6.30 -13.31
N ASP A 159 6.18 6.10 -12.41
CA ASP A 159 7.35 5.28 -12.68
C ASP A 159 7.11 3.84 -12.23
N VAL A 160 6.36 3.08 -13.03
CA VAL A 160 5.95 1.70 -12.69
C VAL A 160 7.16 0.78 -12.45
N LEU A 161 8.31 1.05 -13.05
CA LEU A 161 9.52 0.22 -12.90
C LEU A 161 10.12 0.29 -11.50
N ASP A 162 9.81 1.35 -10.75
CA ASP A 162 10.18 1.50 -9.35
C ASP A 162 9.29 0.66 -8.40
N TRP A 163 8.30 -0.06 -8.91
CA TRP A 163 7.34 -0.84 -8.13
C TRP A 163 7.56 -2.34 -8.28
N VAL A 164 7.46 -3.05 -7.16
CA VAL A 164 7.67 -4.51 -7.11
C VAL A 164 6.33 -5.19 -6.92
N PRO A 165 5.97 -6.19 -7.75
CA PRO A 165 4.74 -6.94 -7.58
C PRO A 165 4.78 -7.79 -6.30
N ILE A 166 3.66 -7.85 -5.59
CA ILE A 166 3.49 -8.71 -4.42
C ILE A 166 3.31 -10.16 -4.89
N ALA A 167 4.31 -10.99 -4.60
CA ALA A 167 4.24 -12.42 -4.90
C ALA A 167 3.21 -13.12 -3.99
N GLN A 168 2.21 -13.76 -4.61
CA GLN A 168 1.28 -14.64 -3.90
C GLN A 168 1.74 -16.08 -4.07
N LEU A 169 2.30 -16.63 -2.99
CA LEU A 169 2.69 -18.04 -2.98
C LEU A 169 1.43 -18.89 -2.74
N HIS A 170 0.91 -19.48 -3.80
CA HIS A 170 -0.07 -20.54 -3.68
C HIS A 170 0.64 -21.80 -3.21
N ILE A 171 0.50 -22.13 -1.92
CA ILE A 171 0.93 -23.44 -1.42
C ILE A 171 -0.12 -24.45 -1.90
N SER A 172 0.04 -24.95 -3.14
CA SER A 172 -0.66 -26.16 -3.55
C SER A 172 -0.05 -27.34 -2.80
N GLU A 173 -0.90 -28.17 -2.20
CA GLU A 173 -0.60 -29.38 -1.42
C GLU A 173 0.78 -30.00 -1.69
N GLN A 174 1.64 -30.01 -0.65
CA GLN A 174 2.86 -30.81 -0.42
C GLN A 174 4.05 -29.97 0.11
N VAL A 175 3.86 -29.15 1.14
CA VAL A 175 4.98 -28.79 2.02
C VAL A 175 4.90 -29.71 3.23
N LYS A 176 5.63 -30.83 3.16
CA LYS A 176 6.05 -31.51 4.39
C LYS A 176 6.78 -30.46 5.22
N PHE A 177 6.26 -30.14 6.39
CA PHE A 177 6.98 -29.35 7.39
C PHE A 177 8.21 -30.16 7.83
N ASN A 178 9.26 -30.14 7.03
CA ASN A 178 10.60 -30.46 7.50
C ASN A 178 11.11 -29.18 8.16
N HIS A 179 11.30 -29.26 9.47
CA HIS A 179 11.99 -28.30 10.32
C HIS A 179 12.92 -27.35 9.55
N PHE A 180 12.52 -26.09 9.40
CA PHE A 180 13.46 -25.01 9.10
C PHE A 180 14.06 -24.54 10.42
N HIS A 181 15.28 -24.99 10.71
CA HIS A 181 16.16 -24.34 11.65
C HIS A 181 16.55 -22.98 11.03
N LEU A 182 16.13 -21.86 11.64
CA LEU A 182 16.71 -20.56 11.31
C LEU A 182 18.15 -20.55 11.86
N SER A 183 19.14 -20.75 10.98
CA SER A 183 20.52 -20.37 11.29
C SER A 183 20.63 -18.85 11.25
N THR A 184 20.94 -18.28 12.41
CA THR A 184 21.21 -16.86 12.64
C THR A 184 22.41 -16.40 11.79
N LEU A 185 22.20 -15.49 10.85
CA LEU A 185 23.28 -14.75 10.21
C LEU A 185 23.77 -13.66 11.19
N THR A 186 24.76 -13.99 12.01
CA THR A 186 25.57 -12.98 12.70
C THR A 186 26.78 -12.67 11.82
N ARG A 187 26.89 -11.42 11.38
CA ARG A 187 28.05 -10.90 10.65
C ARG A 187 29.10 -10.50 11.67
N SER A 188 30.18 -11.28 11.79
CA SER A 188 31.37 -10.88 12.54
C SER A 188 32.10 -9.77 11.80
N VAL A 189 32.38 -8.68 12.50
CA VAL A 189 33.34 -7.64 12.08
C VAL A 189 34.67 -8.01 12.73
N PRO A 190 35.76 -8.24 11.97
CA PRO A 190 37.07 -8.43 12.56
C PRO A 190 37.66 -7.09 13.00
N ALA A 191 38.37 -7.11 14.13
CA ALA A 191 39.20 -6.03 14.65
C ALA A 191 40.47 -5.83 13.81
#